data_AF-A0A4Y9Z3K4-F1
#
_entry.id   AF-A0A4Y9Z3K4-F1
#
_cell.length_a   1.000
_cell.length_b   1.000
_cell.length_c   1.000
_cell.angle_alpha   90.00
_cell.angle_beta   90.00
_cell.angle_gamma   90.00
#
_symmetry.space_group_name_H-M   'P 1'
#
loop_
_entity.id
_entity.type
_entity.pdbx_description
1 polymer ?
#
loop_
_entity_poly.entity_id
_entity_poly.type
_entity_poly.pdbx_seq_one_letter_code
_entity_poly.pdbx_strand_id
1 'polypeptide(L)'
;METRNEELCARLEQSQPELARATRARDAAVKKLRLMRDVVRDLIDERRVAGTAVHAGRSHQSEQADHRRSNGGNSESSSGESWDSLQLTDVGAESSMSEDVHVVPEVSKPSTPLPRRTLVLSDASNQSAPSKKWSPKITEEIPPARRGTASSWRGTVSTSPTKLDVAEQKPGSEEHPVKVARCGPSRSSRHNSKGGRVVRILRQPKQMNGLGGLGDGVDDPTKDASDTQPAGPVTTEIGWYLEYRHPPATALRPRGPLSYASLGAQLSLDDETMLRIESLESLGAPSMQIHVYRDMAFVCHPVVLEGPTSTYLISWGNVTVNANVKTYLTTGTERPIDAIFQLFIRTMGQDAAWYYLGAHKLLAVDVPSVWHTRLHDEEKRELVAGLEERWTWRDTPSAERIAHLIETGELGQCTVELESKGLEERSQAFVGRYLSRK
;
A
#
# COMPACT_ATOMS: atom_id res chain seq x y z
N MET A 1 -20.63 3.87 -49.38
CA MET A 1 -20.46 4.01 -47.92
C MET A 1 -20.36 2.64 -47.26
N GLU A 2 -21.26 1.71 -47.58
CA GLU A 2 -21.23 0.32 -47.08
C GLU A 2 -19.91 -0.40 -47.41
N THR A 3 -19.44 -0.33 -48.65
CA THR A 3 -18.16 -0.91 -49.08
C THR A 3 -16.95 -0.40 -48.29
N ARG A 4 -16.93 0.88 -47.91
CA ARG A 4 -15.87 1.48 -47.10
C ARG A 4 -15.92 1.01 -45.65
N ASN A 5 -17.12 0.79 -45.11
CA ASN A 5 -17.27 0.23 -43.77
C ASN A 5 -16.82 -1.23 -43.71
N GLU A 6 -17.14 -2.03 -44.73
CA GLU A 6 -16.67 -3.41 -44.84
C GLU A 6 -15.13 -3.48 -44.89
N GLU A 7 -14.50 -2.60 -45.67
CA GLU A 7 -13.04 -2.52 -45.74
C GLU A 7 -12.40 -2.15 -44.38
N LEU A 8 -13.01 -1.21 -43.64
CA LEU A 8 -12.54 -0.83 -42.31
C LEU A 8 -12.71 -1.95 -41.29
N CYS A 9 -13.83 -2.69 -41.32
CA CYS A 9 -14.03 -3.86 -40.47
C CYS A 9 -12.98 -4.95 -40.75
N ALA A 10 -12.70 -5.24 -42.03
CA ALA A 10 -11.68 -6.22 -42.41
C ALA A 10 -10.28 -5.81 -41.92
N ARG A 11 -9.92 -4.51 -41.99
CA ARG A 11 -8.64 -4.00 -41.46
C ARG A 11 -8.57 -4.09 -39.93
N LEU A 12 -9.67 -3.85 -39.23
CA LEU A 12 -9.74 -4.03 -37.78
C LEU A 12 -9.54 -5.49 -37.39
N GLU A 13 -10.22 -6.42 -38.06
CA GLU A 13 -10.03 -7.85 -37.82
C GLU A 13 -8.60 -8.30 -38.13
N GLN A 14 -8.01 -7.79 -39.21
CA GLN A 14 -6.62 -8.10 -39.59
C GLN A 14 -5.59 -7.58 -38.59
N SER A 15 -5.85 -6.45 -37.91
CA SER A 15 -4.92 -5.83 -36.96
C SER A 15 -5.04 -6.35 -35.51
N GLN A 16 -6.16 -6.97 -35.14
CA GLN A 16 -6.35 -7.58 -33.82
C GLN A 16 -5.24 -8.55 -33.37
N PRO A 17 -4.74 -9.50 -34.18
CA PRO A 17 -3.70 -10.43 -33.74
C PRO A 17 -2.36 -9.73 -33.45
N GLU A 18 -2.05 -8.66 -34.17
CA GLU A 18 -0.84 -7.85 -33.95
C GLU A 18 -0.94 -7.09 -32.62
N LEU A 19 -2.09 -6.44 -32.37
CA LEU A 19 -2.36 -5.78 -31.10
C LEU A 19 -2.28 -6.77 -29.92
N ALA A 20 -2.87 -7.96 -30.06
CA ALA A 20 -2.80 -9.01 -29.04
C ALA A 20 -1.37 -9.53 -28.82
N ARG A 21 -0.51 -9.52 -29.85
CA ARG A 21 0.92 -9.86 -29.73
C ARG A 21 1.68 -8.75 -29.01
N ALA A 22 1.43 -7.49 -29.35
CA ALA A 22 2.05 -6.32 -28.72
C ALA A 22 1.71 -6.23 -27.22
N THR A 23 0.44 -6.45 -26.85
CA THR A 23 0.01 -6.48 -25.44
C THR A 23 0.72 -7.59 -24.67
N ARG A 24 0.80 -8.80 -25.22
CA ARG A 24 1.54 -9.92 -24.59
C ARG A 24 3.03 -9.61 -24.43
N ALA A 25 3.65 -8.97 -25.42
CA ALA A 25 5.06 -8.58 -25.35
C ALA A 25 5.30 -7.52 -24.27
N ARG A 26 4.44 -6.51 -24.20
CA ARG A 26 4.46 -5.48 -23.15
C ARG A 26 4.33 -6.10 -21.76
N ASP A 27 3.33 -6.96 -21.55
CA ASP A 27 3.08 -7.58 -20.25
C ASP A 27 4.25 -8.50 -19.83
N ALA A 28 4.86 -9.20 -20.78
CA ALA A 28 6.08 -9.98 -20.55
C ALA A 28 7.27 -9.09 -20.16
N ALA A 29 7.44 -7.93 -20.79
CA ALA A 29 8.48 -6.97 -20.43
C ALA A 29 8.27 -6.38 -19.03
N VAL A 30 7.04 -6.00 -18.69
CA VAL A 30 6.68 -5.51 -17.34
C VAL A 30 6.97 -6.58 -16.28
N LYS A 31 6.66 -7.86 -16.57
CA LYS A 31 7.00 -8.97 -15.67
C LYS A 31 8.52 -9.10 -15.46
N LYS A 32 9.33 -8.95 -16.51
CA LYS A 32 10.80 -8.96 -16.39
C LYS A 32 11.32 -7.80 -15.55
N LEU A 33 10.81 -6.59 -15.75
CA LEU A 33 11.20 -5.41 -14.96
C LEU A 33 10.86 -5.57 -13.48
N ARG A 34 9.71 -6.18 -13.15
CA ARG A 34 9.35 -6.50 -11.76
C ARG A 34 10.35 -7.48 -11.13
N LEU A 35 10.69 -8.57 -11.84
CA LEU A 35 11.70 -9.53 -11.37
C LEU A 35 13.06 -8.87 -11.16
N MET A 36 13.50 -8.01 -12.09
CA MET A 36 14.77 -7.27 -11.95
C MET A 36 14.75 -6.35 -10.73
N ARG A 37 13.64 -5.64 -10.51
CA ARG A 37 13.48 -4.78 -9.33
C ARG A 37 13.55 -5.57 -8.03
N ASP A 38 12.97 -6.76 -7.99
CA ASP A 38 13.02 -7.62 -6.81
C ASP A 38 14.44 -8.15 -6.58
N VAL A 39 15.17 -8.58 -7.62
CA VAL A 39 16.60 -8.95 -7.52
C VAL A 39 17.46 -7.79 -7.00
N VAL A 40 17.24 -6.56 -7.48
CA VAL A 40 17.97 -5.39 -6.99
C VAL A 40 17.66 -5.13 -5.52
N ARG A 41 16.42 -5.33 -5.08
CA ARG A 41 16.03 -5.19 -3.67
C ARG A 41 16.75 -6.24 -2.81
N ASP A 42 16.78 -7.49 -3.24
CA ASP A 42 17.46 -8.58 -2.54
C ASP A 42 18.96 -8.30 -2.40
N LEU A 43 19.62 -7.80 -3.45
CA LEU A 43 21.04 -7.43 -3.40
C LEU A 43 21.34 -6.24 -2.46
N ILE A 44 20.43 -5.26 -2.39
CA ILE A 44 20.55 -4.14 -1.45
C ILE A 44 20.43 -4.63 0.00
N ASP A 45 19.47 -5.53 0.25
CA ASP A 45 19.25 -6.09 1.58
C ASP A 45 20.40 -7.00 2.01
N GLU A 46 20.94 -7.83 1.11
CA GLU A 46 22.14 -8.64 1.35
C GLU A 46 23.35 -7.75 1.71
N ARG A 47 23.57 -6.65 0.98
CA ARG A 47 24.66 -5.71 1.27
C ARG A 47 24.50 -5.02 2.62
N ARG A 48 23.26 -4.69 3.02
CA ARG A 48 22.97 -4.10 4.34
C ARG A 48 23.26 -5.07 5.48
N VAL A 49 22.95 -6.36 5.31
CA VAL A 49 23.27 -7.40 6.30
C VAL A 49 24.77 -7.67 6.36
N ALA A 50 25.46 -7.70 5.22
CA ALA A 50 26.91 -7.88 5.19
C ALA A 50 27.67 -6.69 5.82
N GLY A 51 27.18 -5.46 5.62
CA GLY A 51 27.83 -4.26 6.16
C GLY A 51 27.77 -4.14 7.69
N THR A 52 26.72 -4.65 8.33
CA THR A 52 26.58 -4.58 9.80
C THR A 52 27.47 -5.59 10.53
N ALA A 53 27.78 -6.74 9.92
CA ALA A 53 28.65 -7.75 10.53
C ALA A 53 30.12 -7.30 10.66
N VAL A 54 30.60 -6.42 9.78
CA VAL A 54 32.02 -6.02 9.74
C VAL A 54 32.36 -4.97 10.81
N HIS A 55 31.39 -4.20 11.31
CA HIS A 55 31.62 -3.17 12.32
C HIS A 55 31.47 -3.62 13.78
N ALA A 56 30.88 -4.79 14.04
CA ALA A 56 30.76 -5.32 15.41
C ALA A 56 32.03 -6.03 15.92
N GLY A 57 33.04 -6.25 15.06
CA GLY A 57 34.19 -7.11 15.38
C GLY A 57 35.51 -6.40 15.76
N ARG A 58 35.56 -5.07 15.88
CA ARG A 58 36.87 -4.36 15.97
C ARG A 58 37.03 -3.32 17.09
N SER A 59 36.30 -3.43 18.19
CA SER A 59 36.42 -2.48 19.32
C SER A 59 36.56 -3.14 20.70
N HIS A 60 37.38 -4.18 20.81
CA HIS A 60 37.86 -4.67 22.12
C HIS A 60 39.27 -5.26 22.01
N GLN A 61 40.27 -4.38 21.87
CA GLN A 61 41.66 -4.61 22.31
C GLN A 61 42.48 -3.32 22.11
N SER A 62 42.48 -2.44 23.12
CA SER A 62 43.67 -1.75 23.66
C SER A 62 43.27 -0.64 24.65
N GLU A 63 42.86 -1.03 25.85
CA GLU A 63 43.04 -0.18 27.04
C GLU A 63 44.25 -0.71 27.80
N GLN A 64 45.44 -0.17 27.51
CA GLN A 64 46.48 0.01 28.51
C GLN A 64 47.63 0.86 27.97
N ALA A 65 48.10 1.75 28.85
CA ALA A 65 49.32 2.54 28.81
C ALA A 65 49.26 3.92 28.10
N ASP A 66 49.05 4.90 28.97
CA ASP A 66 49.95 6.04 29.20
C ASP A 66 49.95 7.29 28.30
N HIS A 67 49.71 8.38 29.03
CA HIS A 67 50.47 9.63 29.02
C HIS A 67 50.28 10.65 27.88
N ARG A 68 49.69 11.76 28.32
CA ARG A 68 50.20 13.14 28.25
C ARG A 68 50.54 13.74 26.86
N ARG A 69 49.94 14.93 26.73
CA ARG A 69 50.42 16.15 26.07
C ARG A 69 50.10 16.32 24.58
N SER A 70 49.42 17.46 24.37
CA SER A 70 49.83 18.52 23.45
C SER A 70 49.50 18.33 21.96
N ASN A 71 48.56 19.16 21.52
CA ASN A 71 48.74 20.17 20.48
C ASN A 71 49.09 19.68 19.07
N GLY A 72 48.29 20.11 18.09
CA GLY A 72 48.65 20.07 16.68
C GLY A 72 47.49 19.57 15.85
N GLY A 73 46.83 20.50 15.16
CA GLY A 73 45.79 20.14 14.21
C GLY A 73 46.33 19.31 13.06
N ASN A 74 45.43 18.56 12.42
CA ASN A 74 45.45 18.47 10.97
C ASN A 74 44.06 18.06 10.49
N SER A 75 43.52 18.89 9.61
CA SER A 75 42.37 18.60 8.78
C SER A 75 42.78 17.58 7.73
N GLU A 76 42.23 16.36 7.78
CA GLU A 76 42.22 15.49 6.60
C GLU A 76 40.84 14.84 6.45
N SER A 77 40.29 15.13 5.28
CA SER A 77 38.98 14.80 4.77
C SER A 77 38.82 13.30 4.61
N SER A 78 37.86 12.72 5.33
CA SER A 78 37.32 11.40 5.00
C SER A 78 36.30 11.59 3.87
N SER A 79 36.78 11.45 2.63
CA SER A 79 35.95 11.38 1.44
C SER A 79 35.17 10.07 1.44
N GLY A 80 33.99 10.07 2.04
CA GLY A 80 32.97 9.05 1.79
C GLY A 80 32.53 9.19 0.34
N GLU A 81 32.95 8.24 -0.50
CA GLU A 81 32.60 8.16 -1.91
C GLU A 81 31.08 8.05 -2.07
N SER A 82 30.47 9.18 -2.42
CA SER A 82 29.08 9.31 -2.84
C SER A 82 28.91 8.66 -4.21
N TRP A 83 27.99 7.70 -4.29
CA TRP A 83 27.60 7.02 -5.52
C TRP A 83 26.50 7.78 -6.30
N ASP A 84 26.26 9.06 -6.00
CA ASP A 84 25.17 9.87 -6.61
C ASP A 84 25.51 10.42 -8.02
N SER A 85 26.47 9.82 -8.74
CA SER A 85 26.82 10.24 -10.09
C SER A 85 26.65 9.12 -11.11
N LEU A 86 25.40 8.72 -11.32
CA LEU A 86 24.97 8.16 -12.60
C LEU A 86 23.98 9.15 -13.22
N GLN A 87 24.52 10.22 -13.81
CA GLN A 87 23.78 11.01 -14.77
C GLN A 87 23.46 10.10 -15.96
N LEU A 88 22.22 9.61 -16.03
CA LEU A 88 21.64 9.10 -17.27
C LEU A 88 21.63 10.28 -18.25
N THR A 89 22.55 10.27 -19.20
CA THR A 89 22.48 11.15 -20.36
C THR A 89 21.23 10.80 -21.16
N ASP A 90 20.37 11.80 -21.27
CA ASP A 90 19.16 11.84 -22.06
C ASP A 90 19.47 11.48 -23.53
N VAL A 91 18.98 10.33 -23.99
CA VAL A 91 19.09 9.94 -25.40
C VAL A 91 17.91 10.59 -26.12
N GLY A 92 18.18 11.75 -26.71
CA GLY A 92 17.21 12.49 -27.52
C GLY A 92 16.67 11.64 -28.66
N ALA A 93 15.39 11.26 -28.56
CA ALA A 93 14.63 10.72 -29.67
C ALA A 93 13.93 11.87 -30.40
N GLU A 94 14.61 12.43 -31.39
CA GLU A 94 14.02 13.34 -32.37
C GLU A 94 13.11 12.51 -33.29
N SER A 95 11.79 12.54 -33.06
CA SER A 95 10.80 12.01 -34.00
C SER A 95 10.02 13.18 -34.59
N SER A 96 10.60 13.77 -35.65
CA SER A 96 9.94 14.73 -36.53
C SER A 96 8.92 13.99 -37.39
N MET A 97 7.63 14.23 -37.15
CA MET A 97 6.56 13.89 -38.09
C MET A 97 6.16 15.17 -38.83
N SER A 98 6.66 15.33 -40.04
CA SER A 98 6.18 16.33 -41.00
C SER A 98 4.93 15.81 -41.70
N GLU A 99 3.87 16.59 -41.65
CA GLU A 99 2.62 16.38 -42.38
C GLU A 99 2.81 16.68 -43.87
N ASP A 100 2.54 15.68 -44.71
CA ASP A 100 2.42 15.83 -46.16
C ASP A 100 1.11 16.53 -46.53
N VAL A 101 1.23 17.75 -47.08
CA VAL A 101 0.13 18.46 -47.76
C VAL A 101 0.30 18.30 -49.26
N HIS A 102 -0.66 17.60 -49.89
CA HIS A 102 -0.79 17.49 -51.34
C HIS A 102 -1.16 18.83 -51.98
N VAL A 103 -0.30 19.34 -52.87
CA VAL A 103 -0.69 20.31 -53.92
C VAL A 103 -0.10 19.87 -55.28
N VAL A 104 -0.95 20.02 -56.29
CA VAL A 104 -0.95 19.56 -57.69
C VAL A 104 0.10 20.30 -58.57
N PRO A 105 0.49 19.76 -59.76
CA PRO A 105 1.83 19.90 -60.33
C PRO A 105 1.93 20.95 -61.44
N GLU A 106 3.14 21.50 -61.66
CA GLU A 106 3.48 22.14 -62.92
C GLU A 106 5.00 22.09 -63.24
N VAL A 107 5.25 21.67 -64.49
CA VAL A 107 6.33 22.05 -65.41
C VAL A 107 7.80 21.77 -65.05
N SER A 108 8.29 20.76 -65.75
CA SER A 108 9.67 20.43 -66.14
C SER A 108 10.58 21.58 -66.59
N LYS A 109 11.84 21.60 -66.13
CA LYS A 109 13.12 21.48 -66.91
C LYS A 109 14.38 21.81 -66.08
N PRO A 110 15.60 21.42 -66.54
CA PRO A 110 16.71 20.95 -65.68
C PRO A 110 17.94 21.89 -65.64
N SER A 111 19.04 21.37 -65.04
CA SER A 111 20.46 21.82 -65.04
C SER A 111 20.85 22.66 -63.80
N THR A 112 21.99 22.51 -63.10
CA THR A 112 23.33 21.95 -63.37
C THR A 112 24.05 21.74 -62.00
N PRO A 113 25.17 20.98 -61.90
CA PRO A 113 25.70 20.42 -60.64
C PRO A 113 27.01 21.06 -60.14
N LEU A 114 27.45 20.64 -58.93
CA LEU A 114 28.84 20.37 -58.43
C LEU A 114 29.04 20.83 -56.96
N PRO A 115 30.06 20.35 -56.21
CA PRO A 115 30.88 19.14 -56.36
C PRO A 115 30.94 18.24 -55.11
N ARG A 116 31.24 16.96 -55.38
CA ARG A 116 31.67 15.92 -54.43
C ARG A 116 32.96 16.31 -53.71
N ARG A 117 33.03 16.03 -52.40
CA ARG A 117 34.29 15.87 -51.67
C ARG A 117 34.27 14.50 -50.96
N THR A 118 35.27 13.71 -51.27
CA THR A 118 35.50 12.32 -50.86
C THR A 118 36.51 12.30 -49.70
N LEU A 119 36.17 11.66 -48.58
CA LEU A 119 37.07 11.15 -47.53
C LEU A 119 36.31 9.95 -46.92
N VAL A 120 36.55 8.70 -47.31
CA VAL A 120 37.63 7.78 -46.87
C VAL A 120 37.89 7.84 -45.37
N LEU A 121 37.30 6.89 -44.63
CA LEU A 121 37.78 6.45 -43.31
C LEU A 121 37.41 4.97 -43.11
N SER A 122 38.42 4.17 -43.45
CA SER A 122 38.89 2.89 -42.92
C SER A 122 38.07 2.15 -41.86
N ASP A 123 37.71 0.92 -42.23
CA ASP A 123 37.41 -0.20 -41.35
C ASP A 123 38.62 -0.58 -40.48
N ALA A 124 38.38 -0.78 -39.19
CA ALA A 124 39.26 -1.53 -38.30
C ALA A 124 38.44 -2.56 -37.53
N SER A 125 38.42 -3.77 -38.09
CA SER A 125 38.11 -5.03 -37.43
C SER A 125 39.03 -5.22 -36.23
N ASN A 126 38.46 -5.53 -35.06
CA ASN A 126 39.25 -6.01 -33.93
C ASN A 126 38.63 -7.26 -33.31
N GLN A 127 39.51 -8.25 -33.17
CA GLN A 127 39.22 -9.65 -32.93
C GLN A 127 38.95 -9.92 -31.44
N SER A 128 38.02 -10.83 -31.19
CA SER A 128 37.67 -11.37 -29.88
C SER A 128 38.68 -12.43 -29.43
N ALA A 129 39.12 -12.33 -28.18
CA ALA A 129 39.89 -13.36 -27.47
C ALA A 129 38.98 -14.20 -26.54
N PRO A 130 39.28 -15.50 -26.33
CA PRO A 130 38.38 -16.43 -25.65
C PRO A 130 38.58 -16.46 -24.12
N SER A 131 37.46 -16.51 -23.40
CA SER A 131 37.39 -16.80 -21.96
C SER A 131 37.26 -18.30 -21.69
N LYS A 132 37.92 -18.80 -20.62
CA LYS A 132 37.71 -20.07 -19.88
C LYS A 132 38.99 -20.33 -19.04
N LYS A 133 39.00 -20.78 -17.78
CA LYS A 133 38.07 -21.49 -16.88
C LYS A 133 38.56 -21.19 -15.45
N TRP A 134 37.65 -21.00 -14.50
CA TRP A 134 37.95 -21.14 -13.07
C TRP A 134 36.94 -22.13 -12.48
N SER A 135 37.44 -23.16 -11.79
CA SER A 135 36.65 -24.13 -11.04
C SER A 135 37.18 -24.17 -9.60
N PRO A 136 36.33 -24.15 -8.57
CA PRO A 136 36.76 -24.55 -7.24
C PRO A 136 36.24 -25.95 -6.89
N LYS A 137 37.16 -26.74 -6.31
CA LYS A 137 36.93 -28.03 -5.67
C LYS A 137 36.05 -27.87 -4.44
N ILE A 138 34.98 -28.65 -4.36
CA ILE A 138 34.23 -28.92 -3.13
C ILE A 138 34.88 -30.14 -2.48
N THR A 139 35.30 -30.00 -1.22
CA THR A 139 35.77 -31.11 -0.38
C THR A 139 34.75 -31.29 0.72
N GLU A 140 34.05 -32.43 0.72
CA GLU A 140 33.18 -32.90 1.79
C GLU A 140 34.03 -33.32 3.00
N GLU A 141 33.70 -32.83 4.19
CA GLU A 141 33.99 -33.52 5.44
C GLU A 141 32.72 -33.62 6.28
N ILE A 142 32.29 -34.87 6.50
CA ILE A 142 31.22 -35.29 7.40
C ILE A 142 31.84 -35.65 8.75
N PRO A 143 31.26 -35.19 9.88
CA PRO A 143 31.39 -35.91 11.15
C PRO A 143 30.04 -36.29 11.78
N PRO A 144 30.06 -37.23 12.76
CA PRO A 144 29.08 -38.30 12.81
C PRO A 144 27.93 -38.14 13.83
N ALA A 145 26.94 -38.99 13.60
CA ALA A 145 25.71 -39.23 14.35
C ALA A 145 25.86 -39.33 15.88
N ARG A 146 24.92 -38.70 16.60
CA ARG A 146 24.56 -39.05 17.97
C ARG A 146 23.18 -39.71 18.01
N ARG A 147 23.16 -40.93 18.53
CA ARG A 147 22.00 -41.75 18.89
C ARG A 147 21.14 -41.07 19.94
N GLY A 148 19.82 -41.15 19.78
CA GLY A 148 18.84 -40.82 20.79
C GLY A 148 17.51 -41.54 20.51
N THR A 149 17.41 -42.76 21.06
CA THR A 149 16.21 -43.48 21.53
C THR A 149 14.84 -43.27 20.87
N ALA A 150 14.33 -44.39 20.35
CA ALA A 150 13.00 -44.62 19.83
C ALA A 150 11.87 -44.41 20.87
N SER A 151 10.74 -43.88 20.40
CA SER A 151 9.43 -44.21 20.93
C SER A 151 8.49 -44.56 19.78
N SER A 152 7.85 -45.70 19.95
CA SER A 152 7.04 -46.45 18.99
C SER A 152 5.62 -45.86 18.95
N TRP A 153 5.14 -45.52 17.76
CA TRP A 153 3.70 -45.42 17.47
C TRP A 153 3.39 -46.22 16.20
N ARG A 154 2.76 -47.39 16.40
CA ARG A 154 2.13 -48.16 15.33
C ARG A 154 0.83 -47.45 14.94
N GLY A 155 0.73 -47.01 13.70
CA GLY A 155 -0.53 -46.68 13.04
C GLY A 155 -0.70 -47.58 11.82
N THR A 156 -1.55 -48.59 11.94
CA THR A 156 -1.97 -49.48 10.86
C THR A 156 -2.82 -48.71 9.85
N VAL A 157 -2.37 -48.61 8.60
CA VAL A 157 -3.19 -48.12 7.48
C VAL A 157 -3.70 -49.33 6.71
N SER A 158 -5.03 -49.50 6.75
CA SER A 158 -5.78 -50.51 6.01
C SER A 158 -6.05 -49.99 4.60
N THR A 159 -5.57 -50.70 3.59
CA THR A 159 -5.84 -50.45 2.17
C THR A 159 -6.90 -51.43 1.66
N SER A 160 -8.08 -50.91 1.31
CA SER A 160 -9.09 -51.64 0.54
C SER A 160 -9.17 -51.06 -0.87
N PRO A 161 -9.13 -51.88 -1.94
CA PRO A 161 -9.26 -51.40 -3.31
C PRO A 161 -10.74 -51.42 -3.76
N THR A 162 -11.25 -50.28 -4.20
CA THR A 162 -12.58 -50.18 -4.83
C THR A 162 -12.42 -50.33 -6.34
N LYS A 163 -13.02 -51.39 -6.88
CA LYS A 163 -13.23 -51.64 -8.31
C LYS A 163 -14.08 -50.52 -8.92
N LEU A 164 -13.65 -49.98 -10.06
CA LEU A 164 -14.48 -49.17 -10.95
C LEU A 164 -14.81 -50.02 -12.19
N ASP A 165 -16.11 -50.27 -12.36
CA ASP A 165 -16.66 -50.93 -13.54
C ASP A 165 -16.67 -49.98 -14.74
N VAL A 166 -16.24 -50.53 -15.87
CA VAL A 166 -16.26 -49.95 -17.20
C VAL A 166 -17.64 -50.22 -17.79
N ALA A 167 -18.39 -49.16 -18.10
CA ALA A 167 -19.60 -49.24 -18.90
C ALA A 167 -19.42 -48.45 -20.20
N GLU A 168 -19.47 -49.22 -21.28
CA GLU A 168 -19.40 -48.90 -22.68
C GLU A 168 -20.72 -48.22 -23.14
N GLN A 169 -20.64 -47.07 -23.83
CA GLN A 169 -21.78 -46.53 -24.59
C GLN A 169 -21.33 -46.02 -25.97
N LYS A 170 -22.00 -46.56 -26.99
CA LYS A 170 -21.91 -46.24 -28.42
C LYS A 170 -22.81 -45.04 -28.78
N PRO A 171 -22.61 -44.41 -29.96
CA PRO A 171 -23.17 -43.11 -30.31
C PRO A 171 -24.52 -43.20 -31.02
N GLY A 172 -25.34 -42.16 -30.85
CA GLY A 172 -26.56 -41.92 -31.62
C GLY A 172 -26.69 -40.42 -31.90
N SER A 173 -26.58 -40.08 -33.18
CA SER A 173 -26.90 -38.79 -33.80
C SER A 173 -28.40 -38.51 -33.74
N GLU A 174 -28.80 -37.25 -33.50
CA GLU A 174 -29.92 -36.61 -34.19
C GLU A 174 -30.04 -35.11 -33.85
N GLU A 175 -30.71 -34.41 -34.77
CA GLU A 175 -30.51 -33.02 -35.14
C GLU A 175 -31.26 -31.99 -34.28
N HIS A 176 -30.76 -30.75 -34.33
CA HIS A 176 -31.37 -29.53 -33.81
C HIS A 176 -32.76 -29.23 -34.43
N PRO A 177 -33.60 -28.45 -33.71
CA PRO A 177 -33.72 -27.08 -34.17
C PRO A 177 -33.58 -26.01 -33.07
N VAL A 178 -32.92 -24.92 -33.49
CA VAL A 178 -32.64 -23.68 -32.76
C VAL A 178 -33.95 -22.99 -32.35
N LYS A 179 -34.14 -22.79 -31.04
CA LYS A 179 -35.10 -21.81 -30.50
C LYS A 179 -34.35 -20.67 -29.82
N VAL A 180 -34.47 -19.50 -30.43
CA VAL A 180 -34.00 -18.19 -29.96
C VAL A 180 -34.73 -17.86 -28.65
N ALA A 181 -34.01 -17.90 -27.52
CA ALA A 181 -34.49 -17.42 -26.24
C ALA A 181 -34.02 -15.97 -26.01
N ARG A 182 -34.99 -15.05 -25.97
CA ARG A 182 -34.83 -13.65 -25.56
C ARG A 182 -34.21 -13.56 -24.16
N CYS A 183 -33.10 -12.83 -24.04
CA CYS A 183 -32.59 -12.37 -22.75
C CYS A 183 -33.54 -11.35 -22.14
N GLY A 184 -34.32 -11.76 -21.14
CA GLY A 184 -34.99 -10.85 -20.21
C GLY A 184 -34.04 -10.45 -19.06
N PRO A 185 -34.24 -9.28 -18.43
CA PRO A 185 -33.33 -8.76 -17.42
C PRO A 185 -33.40 -9.63 -16.16
N SER A 186 -32.25 -10.18 -15.78
CA SER A 186 -32.08 -10.95 -14.55
C SER A 186 -32.28 -10.03 -13.34
N ARG A 187 -33.22 -10.41 -12.47
CA ARG A 187 -33.48 -9.76 -11.19
C ARG A 187 -32.23 -9.87 -10.32
N SER A 188 -31.53 -8.76 -10.15
CA SER A 188 -30.46 -8.63 -9.15
C SER A 188 -31.02 -8.92 -7.76
N SER A 189 -30.53 -9.99 -7.15
CA SER A 189 -30.66 -10.29 -5.73
C SER A 189 -30.19 -9.08 -4.92
N ARG A 190 -31.12 -8.42 -4.22
CA ARG A 190 -30.82 -7.38 -3.24
C ARG A 190 -30.22 -8.04 -2.01
N HIS A 191 -28.89 -8.09 -1.92
CA HIS A 191 -28.24 -8.22 -0.62
C HIS A 191 -28.43 -6.91 0.13
N ASN A 192 -29.21 -6.95 1.21
CA ASN A 192 -29.29 -5.88 2.19
C ASN A 192 -27.94 -5.75 2.90
N SER A 193 -27.07 -4.89 2.38
CA SER A 193 -25.92 -4.38 3.13
C SER A 193 -26.44 -3.53 4.28
N LYS A 194 -26.50 -4.11 5.48
CA LYS A 194 -26.73 -3.36 6.72
C LYS A 194 -25.72 -2.22 6.77
N GLY A 195 -26.22 -1.00 6.90
CA GLY A 195 -25.43 0.23 7.00
C GLY A 195 -24.37 0.12 8.09
N GLY A 196 -23.25 0.81 7.88
CA GLY A 196 -22.10 0.83 8.78
C GLY A 196 -22.54 1.08 10.21
N ARG A 197 -22.33 0.09 11.06
CA ARG A 197 -22.63 0.18 12.49
C ARG A 197 -21.42 0.83 13.14
N VAL A 198 -21.60 2.05 13.64
CA VAL A 198 -20.63 2.64 14.57
C VAL A 198 -20.70 1.80 15.85
N VAL A 199 -19.70 0.97 16.12
CA VAL A 199 -19.62 0.22 17.36
C VAL A 199 -19.07 1.13 18.44
N ARG A 200 -19.97 1.68 19.27
CA ARG A 200 -19.57 2.48 20.42
C ARG A 200 -19.18 1.56 21.57
N ILE A 201 -17.94 1.62 22.04
CA ILE A 201 -17.56 1.01 23.33
C ILE A 201 -18.12 1.88 24.44
N LEU A 202 -19.40 1.68 24.76
CA LEU A 202 -19.96 2.26 25.97
C LEU A 202 -19.58 1.37 27.14
N ARG A 203 -18.56 1.76 27.91
CA ARG A 203 -18.42 1.25 29.28
C ARG A 203 -19.58 1.82 30.08
N GLN A 204 -20.64 1.04 30.30
CA GLN A 204 -21.57 1.40 31.35
C GLN A 204 -20.83 1.29 32.68
N PRO A 205 -20.77 2.37 33.50
CA PRO A 205 -20.34 2.22 34.88
C PRO A 205 -21.35 1.28 35.54
N LYS A 206 -20.89 0.10 35.95
CA LYS A 206 -21.67 -0.81 36.78
C LYS A 206 -21.91 -0.08 38.10
N GLN A 207 -23.03 0.64 38.22
CA GLN A 207 -23.47 1.19 39.49
C GLN A 207 -23.63 0.03 40.47
N MET A 208 -22.66 -0.15 41.36
CA MET A 208 -22.84 -0.95 42.55
C MET A 208 -23.62 -0.11 43.56
N ASN A 209 -24.90 0.11 43.27
CA ASN A 209 -25.87 0.54 44.27
C ASN A 209 -26.35 -0.72 44.99
N GLY A 210 -25.87 -0.93 46.20
CA GLY A 210 -26.30 -2.04 47.03
C GLY A 210 -25.83 -1.90 48.46
N LEU A 211 -26.71 -1.31 49.29
CA LEU A 211 -26.99 -1.57 50.70
C LEU A 211 -26.94 -0.32 51.59
N GLY A 212 -28.14 0.08 52.04
CA GLY A 212 -28.40 1.09 53.07
C GLY A 212 -29.48 2.06 52.58
N GLY A 213 -30.68 2.13 53.15
CA GLY A 213 -31.22 1.48 54.33
C GLY A 213 -32.73 1.62 54.31
N LEU A 214 -33.39 0.78 55.10
CA LEU A 214 -34.80 0.89 55.45
C LEU A 214 -34.95 2.12 56.36
N GLY A 215 -35.55 3.17 55.83
CA GLY A 215 -35.95 4.38 56.56
C GLY A 215 -37.42 4.64 56.28
N ASP A 216 -38.23 4.29 57.27
CA ASP A 216 -39.66 4.52 57.39
C ASP A 216 -39.93 6.02 57.63
N GLY A 217 -41.01 6.58 57.06
CA GLY A 217 -41.69 7.73 57.66
C GLY A 217 -41.90 9.00 56.82
N VAL A 218 -43.20 9.34 56.78
CA VAL A 218 -43.84 10.68 56.83
C VAL A 218 -44.17 11.36 55.48
N ASP A 219 -45.48 11.41 55.24
CA ASP A 219 -46.18 12.24 54.26
C ASP A 219 -46.06 13.73 54.61
N ASP A 220 -45.62 14.56 53.65
CA ASP A 220 -45.78 16.01 53.68
C ASP A 220 -46.18 16.53 52.28
N PRO A 221 -47.36 17.15 52.09
CA PRO A 221 -47.78 17.73 50.83
C PRO A 221 -47.62 19.25 50.85
N THR A 222 -46.42 19.75 50.56
CA THR A 222 -46.17 21.14 50.18
C THR A 222 -45.18 21.13 49.01
N LYS A 223 -45.65 21.24 47.76
CA LYS A 223 -45.95 22.50 47.07
C LYS A 223 -44.83 23.52 47.27
N ASP A 224 -43.76 23.42 46.50
CA ASP A 224 -42.96 24.58 46.13
C ASP A 224 -42.35 24.46 44.75
N ALA A 225 -42.42 25.59 44.05
CA ALA A 225 -41.88 25.84 42.74
C ALA A 225 -40.37 26.08 42.85
N SER A 226 -39.58 25.20 42.25
CA SER A 226 -38.15 25.33 41.95
C SER A 226 -37.77 23.97 41.35
N ASP A 227 -36.93 23.78 40.35
CA ASP A 227 -35.77 24.53 39.94
C ASP A 227 -35.51 23.99 38.52
N THR A 228 -35.67 24.82 37.49
CA THR A 228 -35.31 24.41 36.12
C THR A 228 -33.80 24.49 36.04
N GLN A 229 -33.11 23.47 36.56
CA GLN A 229 -31.68 23.32 36.35
C GLN A 229 -31.42 23.33 34.84
N PRO A 230 -30.60 24.25 34.31
CA PRO A 230 -30.20 24.21 32.92
C PRO A 230 -29.51 22.86 32.72
N ALA A 231 -30.06 22.04 31.82
CA ALA A 231 -29.46 20.79 31.40
C ALA A 231 -28.03 21.10 30.92
N GLY A 232 -27.06 20.89 31.82
CA GLY A 232 -25.65 21.04 31.51
C GLY A 232 -25.32 20.17 30.30
N PRO A 233 -24.32 20.54 29.49
CA PRO A 233 -23.91 19.72 28.36
C PRO A 233 -23.58 18.32 28.89
N VAL A 234 -24.41 17.35 28.53
CA VAL A 234 -24.17 15.94 28.82
C VAL A 234 -22.94 15.57 28.00
N THR A 235 -21.76 15.76 28.58
CA THR A 235 -20.51 15.19 28.07
C THR A 235 -20.65 13.69 28.21
N THR A 236 -21.26 13.08 27.20
CA THR A 236 -21.18 11.63 27.01
C THR A 236 -19.70 11.33 26.96
N GLU A 237 -19.18 10.64 27.96
CA GLU A 237 -17.82 10.13 27.93
C GLU A 237 -17.71 9.24 26.70
N ILE A 238 -17.10 9.77 25.63
CA ILE A 238 -16.90 9.04 24.40
C ILE A 238 -15.83 8.00 24.72
N GLY A 239 -16.26 6.76 24.91
CA GLY A 239 -15.38 5.61 24.97
C GLY A 239 -14.61 5.45 23.66
N TRP A 240 -13.52 4.71 23.71
CA TRP A 240 -12.73 4.40 22.52
C TRP A 240 -13.58 3.66 21.48
N TYR A 241 -13.38 3.87 20.19
CA TYR A 241 -14.03 3.04 19.17
C TYR A 241 -13.22 2.99 17.87
N LEU A 242 -13.52 1.99 17.03
CA LEU A 242 -12.93 1.84 15.70
C LEU A 242 -13.90 2.32 14.62
N GLU A 243 -13.37 3.02 13.63
CA GLU A 243 -14.11 3.53 12.47
C GLU A 243 -13.32 3.21 11.18
N TYR A 244 -14.03 2.76 10.14
CA TYR A 244 -13.45 2.26 8.89
C TYR A 244 -13.99 2.98 7.66
N ARG A 245 -15.21 3.51 7.76
CA ARG A 245 -15.99 3.98 6.62
C ARG A 245 -16.15 5.49 6.62
N HIS A 246 -16.08 6.11 7.79
CA HIS A 246 -16.23 7.55 7.93
C HIS A 246 -14.88 8.23 8.18
N PRO A 247 -14.75 9.50 7.75
CA PRO A 247 -13.69 10.36 8.23
C PRO A 247 -13.62 10.41 9.76
N PRO A 248 -12.41 10.57 10.33
CA PRO A 248 -12.19 10.91 11.73
C PRO A 248 -13.16 11.97 12.25
N ALA A 249 -13.65 11.80 13.49
CA ALA A 249 -14.43 12.80 14.19
C ALA A 249 -13.65 14.10 14.43
N THR A 250 -12.32 14.02 14.50
CA THR A 250 -11.42 15.19 14.56
C THR A 250 -11.30 15.96 13.26
N ALA A 251 -11.78 15.40 12.14
CA ALA A 251 -11.87 16.15 10.89
C ALA A 251 -12.97 17.22 11.03
N LEU A 252 -12.57 18.46 11.33
CA LEU A 252 -13.52 19.56 11.59
C LEU A 252 -14.52 19.75 10.44
N ARG A 253 -14.05 19.63 9.19
CA ARG A 253 -14.85 19.78 7.97
C ARG A 253 -14.25 18.95 6.83
N PRO A 254 -14.46 17.61 6.82
CA PRO A 254 -13.97 16.79 5.74
C PRO A 254 -14.52 17.28 4.40
N ARG A 255 -13.65 17.38 3.39
CA ARG A 255 -14.02 17.78 2.02
C ARG A 255 -13.92 16.57 1.11
N GLY A 256 -15.00 16.29 0.38
CA GLY A 256 -15.12 15.15 -0.52
C GLY A 256 -16.60 14.83 -0.77
N PRO A 257 -16.90 13.72 -1.45
CA PRO A 257 -15.94 12.77 -2.04
C PRO A 257 -15.19 13.34 -3.24
N LEU A 258 -13.90 13.04 -3.37
CA LEU A 258 -13.06 13.34 -4.54
C LEU A 258 -12.79 12.04 -5.30
N SER A 259 -13.05 12.06 -6.62
CA SER A 259 -12.63 10.98 -7.50
C SER A 259 -11.11 10.97 -7.66
N TYR A 260 -10.53 9.83 -8.05
CA TYR A 260 -9.10 9.74 -8.31
C TYR A 260 -8.63 10.73 -9.40
N ALA A 261 -9.40 10.90 -10.48
CA ALA A 261 -9.12 11.88 -11.53
C ALA A 261 -9.21 13.33 -10.99
N SER A 262 -10.23 13.63 -10.19
CA SER A 262 -10.39 14.96 -9.57
C SER A 262 -9.25 15.28 -8.61
N LEU A 263 -8.77 14.28 -7.85
CA LEU A 263 -7.65 14.43 -6.92
C LEU A 263 -6.39 14.89 -7.66
N GLY A 264 -6.00 14.20 -8.74
CA GLY A 264 -4.84 14.56 -9.54
C GLY A 264 -4.95 15.95 -10.17
N ALA A 265 -6.10 16.25 -10.78
CA ALA A 265 -6.33 17.54 -11.44
C ALA A 265 -6.33 18.72 -10.45
N GLN A 266 -7.03 18.62 -9.32
CA GLN A 266 -7.13 19.72 -8.35
C GLN A 266 -5.81 20.00 -7.62
N LEU A 267 -5.05 18.94 -7.33
CA LEU A 267 -3.78 19.04 -6.61
C LEU A 267 -2.57 19.22 -7.54
N SER A 268 -2.79 19.17 -8.86
CA SER A 268 -1.73 19.23 -9.88
C SER A 268 -0.62 18.19 -9.61
N LEU A 269 -1.04 16.96 -9.30
CA LEU A 269 -0.13 15.84 -9.06
C LEU A 269 0.35 15.28 -10.40
N ASP A 270 1.64 14.97 -10.48
CA ASP A 270 2.22 14.27 -11.63
C ASP A 270 1.75 12.81 -11.72
N ASP A 271 1.82 12.24 -12.91
CA ASP A 271 1.38 10.88 -13.19
C ASP A 271 2.11 9.84 -12.34
N GLU A 272 3.39 10.06 -12.03
CA GLU A 272 4.16 9.14 -11.17
C GLU A 272 3.61 9.14 -9.74
N THR A 273 3.33 10.31 -9.18
CA THR A 273 2.71 10.45 -7.86
C THR A 273 1.32 9.83 -7.82
N MET A 274 0.52 10.06 -8.87
CA MET A 274 -0.79 9.42 -9.00
C MET A 274 -0.65 7.89 -9.01
N LEU A 275 0.24 7.33 -9.84
CA LEU A 275 0.51 5.88 -9.88
C LEU A 275 0.95 5.33 -8.52
N ARG A 276 1.77 6.08 -7.77
CA ARG A 276 2.17 5.69 -6.40
C ARG A 276 0.97 5.67 -5.45
N ILE A 277 0.08 6.65 -5.53
CA ILE A 277 -1.16 6.71 -4.73
C ILE A 277 -2.08 5.53 -5.07
N GLU A 278 -2.27 5.20 -6.36
CA GLU A 278 -3.06 4.03 -6.78
C GLU A 278 -2.43 2.72 -6.31
N SER A 279 -1.10 2.62 -6.39
CA SER A 279 -0.37 1.43 -5.97
C SER A 279 -0.53 1.09 -4.48
N LEU A 280 -0.96 2.06 -3.64
CA LEU A 280 -1.25 1.83 -2.22
C LEU A 280 -2.28 0.72 -2.00
N GLU A 281 -3.27 0.59 -2.88
CA GLU A 281 -4.30 -0.47 -2.80
C GLU A 281 -3.75 -1.86 -3.11
N SER A 282 -2.65 -1.90 -3.88
CA SER A 282 -1.98 -3.13 -4.30
C SER A 282 -0.81 -3.51 -3.39
N LEU A 283 -0.56 -2.76 -2.31
CA LEU A 283 0.46 -3.11 -1.33
C LEU A 283 0.05 -4.40 -0.61
N GLY A 284 0.65 -5.52 -1.01
CA GLY A 284 0.31 -6.84 -0.49
C GLY A 284 0.81 -7.12 0.93
N ALA A 285 1.69 -6.28 1.49
CA ALA A 285 2.19 -6.48 2.84
C ALA A 285 1.26 -5.84 3.89
N PRO A 286 0.97 -6.52 5.01
CA PRO A 286 0.19 -5.96 6.10
C PRO A 286 0.94 -4.77 6.69
N SER A 287 0.45 -3.56 6.41
CA SER A 287 1.12 -2.30 6.78
C SER A 287 0.18 -1.11 6.62
N MET A 288 0.56 0.04 7.17
CA MET A 288 -0.14 1.30 6.90
C MET A 288 0.09 1.71 5.44
N GLN A 289 -0.99 1.87 4.67
CA GLN A 289 -0.96 2.20 3.24
C GLN A 289 -0.92 3.73 3.10
N ILE A 290 0.25 4.31 3.35
CA ILE A 290 0.48 5.75 3.34
C ILE A 290 1.51 6.14 2.29
N HIS A 291 1.19 7.15 1.48
CA HIS A 291 2.13 7.85 0.62
C HIS A 291 2.22 9.32 1.05
N VAL A 292 3.42 9.89 0.97
CA VAL A 292 3.64 11.30 1.34
C VAL A 292 4.37 11.93 0.16
N TYR A 293 3.80 13.02 -0.34
CA TYR A 293 4.33 13.80 -1.45
C TYR A 293 4.33 15.27 -1.03
N ARG A 294 5.52 15.87 -0.93
CA ARG A 294 5.71 17.22 -0.37
C ARG A 294 5.06 17.34 1.01
N ASP A 295 4.13 18.28 1.19
CA ASP A 295 3.36 18.51 2.40
C ASP A 295 1.98 17.84 2.38
N MET A 296 1.74 16.84 1.52
CA MET A 296 0.50 16.08 1.46
C MET A 296 0.73 14.62 1.87
N ALA A 297 -0.23 14.07 2.63
CA ALA A 297 -0.25 12.67 3.02
C ALA A 297 -1.52 12.00 2.49
N PHE A 298 -1.37 10.87 1.81
CA PHE A 298 -2.45 10.08 1.22
C PHE A 298 -2.50 8.72 1.92
N VAL A 299 -3.60 8.44 2.61
CA VAL A 299 -3.79 7.18 3.36
C VAL A 299 -4.93 6.39 2.76
N CYS A 300 -4.64 5.16 2.35
CA CYS A 300 -5.65 4.27 1.80
C CYS A 300 -6.19 3.35 2.89
N HIS A 301 -7.52 3.26 2.97
CA HIS A 301 -8.25 2.35 3.85
C HIS A 301 -7.78 2.39 5.31
N PRO A 302 -7.71 3.58 5.95
CA PRO A 302 -7.27 3.67 7.33
C PRO A 302 -8.24 2.97 8.27
N VAL A 303 -7.70 2.32 9.31
CA VAL A 303 -8.47 2.00 10.51
C VAL A 303 -8.29 3.17 11.48
N VAL A 304 -9.38 3.89 11.75
CA VAL A 304 -9.37 5.05 12.64
C VAL A 304 -9.74 4.57 14.04
N LEU A 305 -8.91 4.91 15.01
CA LEU A 305 -9.18 4.73 16.42
C LEU A 305 -9.51 6.08 17.04
N GLU A 306 -10.76 6.24 17.42
CA GLU A 306 -11.23 7.44 18.10
C GLU A 306 -11.09 7.24 19.60
N GLY A 307 -10.39 8.14 20.26
CA GLY A 307 -10.25 8.19 21.71
C GLY A 307 -10.97 9.40 22.30
N PRO A 308 -11.02 9.49 23.64
CA PRO A 308 -11.68 10.61 24.32
C PRO A 308 -11.03 11.97 24.04
N THR A 309 -9.72 11.99 23.78
CA THR A 309 -8.92 13.22 23.65
C THR A 309 -8.24 13.38 22.30
N SER A 310 -8.14 12.32 21.50
CA SER A 310 -7.34 12.31 20.29
C SER A 310 -7.79 11.21 19.33
N THR A 311 -7.43 11.36 18.07
CA THR A 311 -7.68 10.38 17.02
C THR A 311 -6.38 9.78 16.53
N TYR A 312 -6.41 8.48 16.25
CA TYR A 312 -5.25 7.74 15.78
C TYR A 312 -5.57 7.00 14.49
N LEU A 313 -4.62 6.96 13.58
CA LEU A 313 -4.57 5.98 12.51
C LEU A 313 -3.83 4.75 13.04
N ILE A 314 -4.50 3.60 12.99
CA ILE A 314 -3.91 2.34 13.41
C ILE A 314 -3.78 1.36 12.24
N SER A 315 -2.75 0.54 12.29
CA SER A 315 -2.55 -0.55 11.35
C SER A 315 -1.83 -1.70 12.02
N TRP A 316 -2.01 -2.90 11.48
CA TRP A 316 -1.26 -4.09 11.88
C TRP A 316 -0.31 -4.50 10.78
N GLY A 317 0.91 -4.84 11.16
CA GLY A 317 1.98 -5.19 10.24
C GLY A 317 3.15 -5.83 10.93
N ASN A 318 4.08 -6.35 10.14
CA ASN A 318 5.34 -6.86 10.65
C ASN A 318 6.09 -5.76 11.42
N VAL A 319 6.75 -6.11 12.52
CA VAL A 319 7.46 -5.16 13.39
C VAL A 319 8.45 -4.31 12.58
N THR A 320 9.22 -4.91 11.68
CA THR A 320 10.15 -4.21 10.79
C THR A 320 9.44 -3.22 9.87
N VAL A 321 8.29 -3.60 9.32
CA VAL A 321 7.51 -2.73 8.43
C VAL A 321 6.90 -1.56 9.19
N ASN A 322 6.38 -1.80 10.39
CA ASN A 322 5.88 -0.75 11.27
C ASN A 322 6.99 0.22 11.67
N ALA A 323 8.19 -0.28 11.99
CA ALA A 323 9.35 0.56 12.26
C ALA A 323 9.69 1.44 11.04
N ASN A 324 9.71 0.85 9.84
CA ASN A 324 9.94 1.61 8.60
C ASN A 324 8.88 2.68 8.36
N VAL A 325 7.59 2.41 8.65
CA VAL A 325 6.52 3.41 8.56
C VAL A 325 6.77 4.54 9.56
N LYS A 326 7.11 4.23 10.81
CA LYS A 326 7.45 5.25 11.82
C LYS A 326 8.62 6.12 11.35
N THR A 327 9.72 5.51 10.91
CA THR A 327 10.89 6.21 10.37
C THR A 327 10.54 7.05 9.14
N TYR A 328 9.71 6.53 8.23
CA TYR A 328 9.25 7.24 7.04
C TYR A 328 8.46 8.50 7.38
N LEU A 329 7.73 8.50 8.48
CA LEU A 329 6.96 9.66 8.95
C LEU A 329 7.80 10.66 9.74
N THR A 330 8.81 10.22 10.50
CA THR A 330 9.50 11.08 11.47
C THR A 330 10.95 11.43 11.13
N THR A 331 11.64 10.63 10.32
CA THR A 331 13.11 10.69 10.18
C THR A 331 13.57 10.94 8.74
N GLY A 332 12.66 11.34 7.85
CA GLY A 332 13.03 11.70 6.48
C GLY A 332 13.92 12.94 6.45
N THR A 333 14.98 12.95 5.63
CA THR A 333 15.82 14.14 5.40
C THR A 333 15.01 15.36 4.95
N GLU A 334 13.88 15.13 4.29
CA GLU A 334 12.93 16.15 3.84
C GLU A 334 11.75 16.37 4.79
N ARG A 335 11.72 15.70 5.95
CA ARG A 335 10.56 15.63 6.83
C ARG A 335 10.96 15.89 8.28
N PRO A 336 10.91 17.14 8.74
CA PRO A 336 11.11 17.44 10.15
C PRO A 336 10.06 16.70 11.00
N ILE A 337 10.41 16.39 12.25
CA ILE A 337 9.53 15.73 13.24
C ILE A 337 8.18 16.45 13.37
N ASP A 338 8.18 17.76 13.13
CA ASP A 338 7.05 18.66 13.31
C ASP A 338 6.33 18.95 11.98
N ALA A 339 6.57 18.14 10.95
CA ALA A 339 6.00 18.34 9.63
C ALA A 339 4.46 18.30 9.69
N ILE A 340 3.86 19.30 9.05
CA ILE A 340 2.41 19.43 8.93
C ILE A 340 2.01 18.96 7.54
N PHE A 341 1.11 17.98 7.48
CA PHE A 341 0.64 17.38 6.25
C PHE A 341 -0.83 17.71 6.00
N GLN A 342 -1.14 18.02 4.75
CA GLN A 342 -2.50 18.06 4.21
C GLN A 342 -2.96 16.62 4.01
N LEU A 343 -3.81 16.14 4.91
CA LEU A 343 -4.17 14.73 5.00
C LEU A 343 -5.37 14.41 4.12
N PHE A 344 -5.20 13.42 3.26
CA PHE A 344 -6.23 12.81 2.43
C PHE A 344 -6.38 11.35 2.82
N ILE A 345 -7.62 10.91 3.00
CA ILE A 345 -7.94 9.50 3.26
C ILE A 345 -8.85 8.94 2.18
N ARG A 346 -8.68 7.67 1.84
CA ARG A 346 -9.64 6.91 1.05
C ARG A 346 -10.33 5.90 1.94
N THR A 347 -11.64 6.03 2.10
CA THR A 347 -12.45 5.14 2.95
C THR A 347 -12.68 3.78 2.27
N MET A 348 -12.95 2.74 3.07
CA MET A 348 -13.30 1.41 2.55
C MET A 348 -14.75 1.35 2.05
N GLY A 349 -15.03 0.47 1.08
CA GLY A 349 -16.38 0.10 0.64
C GLY A 349 -16.68 0.39 -0.83
N GLN A 350 -17.95 0.20 -1.22
CA GLN A 350 -18.40 0.38 -2.61
C GLN A 350 -18.28 1.83 -3.10
N ASP A 351 -18.40 2.79 -2.17
CA ASP A 351 -18.27 4.22 -2.45
C ASP A 351 -16.88 4.74 -2.05
N ALA A 352 -15.82 3.95 -2.28
CA ALA A 352 -14.45 4.31 -1.94
C ALA A 352 -14.04 5.60 -2.67
N ALA A 353 -13.97 6.69 -1.92
CA ALA A 353 -13.62 8.01 -2.42
C ALA A 353 -12.59 8.69 -1.53
N TRP A 354 -11.89 9.68 -2.08
CA TRP A 354 -10.92 10.47 -1.34
C TRP A 354 -11.61 11.60 -0.57
N TYR A 355 -11.22 11.77 0.69
CA TYR A 355 -11.66 12.85 1.56
C TYR A 355 -10.43 13.59 2.07
N TYR A 356 -10.42 14.90 1.91
CA TYR A 356 -9.48 15.79 2.57
C TYR A 356 -9.94 16.06 3.99
N LEU A 357 -9.08 15.79 4.97
CA LEU A 357 -9.39 15.94 6.40
C LEU A 357 -8.93 17.26 6.99
N GLY A 358 -7.93 17.91 6.38
CA GLY A 358 -7.26 19.09 6.94
C GLY A 358 -5.77 18.87 7.14
N ALA A 359 -5.13 19.92 7.64
CA ALA A 359 -3.74 19.92 8.05
C ALA A 359 -3.56 19.22 9.41
N HIS A 360 -2.66 18.25 9.48
CA HIS A 360 -2.38 17.44 10.66
C HIS A 360 -0.87 17.25 10.83
N LYS A 361 -0.41 17.16 12.08
CA LYS A 361 0.87 16.48 12.35
C LYS A 361 0.61 14.99 12.54
N LEU A 362 1.53 14.18 12.05
CA LEU A 362 1.47 12.73 12.12
C LEU A 362 2.51 12.24 13.13
N LEU A 363 2.08 11.97 14.37
CA LEU A 363 2.98 11.61 15.46
C LEU A 363 2.96 10.09 15.67
N ALA A 364 4.08 9.43 15.44
CA ALA A 364 4.21 8.01 15.78
C ALA A 364 4.19 7.84 17.31
N VAL A 365 3.19 7.13 17.83
CA VAL A 365 2.97 6.96 19.27
C VAL A 365 2.89 5.49 19.65
N ASP A 366 3.36 5.16 20.84
CA ASP A 366 3.28 3.80 21.39
C ASP A 366 2.07 3.70 22.32
N VAL A 367 0.91 3.45 21.71
CA VAL A 367 -0.33 3.15 22.43
C VAL A 367 -0.39 1.66 22.74
N PRO A 368 -0.85 1.24 23.95
CA PRO A 368 -1.06 -0.16 24.25
C PRO A 368 -1.89 -0.87 23.18
N SER A 369 -1.59 -2.15 22.94
CA SER A 369 -2.29 -2.93 21.92
C SER A 369 -3.79 -2.91 22.15
N VAL A 370 -4.52 -2.28 21.23
CA VAL A 370 -5.98 -2.10 21.30
C VAL A 370 -6.67 -3.45 21.24
N TRP A 371 -6.11 -4.38 20.46
CA TRP A 371 -6.54 -5.77 20.38
C TRP A 371 -6.64 -6.45 21.75
N HIS A 372 -5.59 -6.36 22.57
CA HIS A 372 -5.51 -7.08 23.84
C HIS A 372 -6.20 -6.35 25.00
N THR A 373 -6.32 -5.02 24.91
CA THR A 373 -6.70 -4.20 26.07
C THR A 373 -8.11 -3.62 25.99
N ARG A 374 -8.66 -3.44 24.78
CA ARG A 374 -9.85 -2.60 24.59
C ARG A 374 -10.94 -3.24 23.74
N LEU A 375 -10.59 -4.07 22.75
CA LEU A 375 -11.59 -4.65 21.84
C LEU A 375 -12.27 -5.87 22.45
N HIS A 376 -13.60 -5.88 22.34
CA HIS A 376 -14.43 -7.05 22.62
C HIS A 376 -14.43 -8.02 21.42
N ASP A 377 -14.89 -9.25 21.61
CA ASP A 377 -14.87 -10.30 20.59
C ASP A 377 -15.66 -9.96 19.31
N GLU A 378 -16.70 -9.13 19.40
CA GLU A 378 -17.43 -8.63 18.22
C GLU A 378 -16.56 -7.64 17.41
N GLU A 379 -15.86 -6.74 18.08
CA GLU A 379 -15.01 -5.73 17.46
C GLU A 379 -13.72 -6.33 16.91
N LYS A 380 -13.17 -7.35 17.58
CA LYS A 380 -12.05 -8.15 17.07
C LYS A 380 -12.42 -8.82 15.75
N ARG A 381 -13.62 -9.40 15.66
CA ARG A 381 -14.12 -10.01 14.41
C ARG A 381 -14.32 -8.97 13.31
N GLU A 382 -14.86 -7.80 13.64
CA GLU A 382 -15.02 -6.70 12.68
C GLU A 382 -13.66 -6.17 12.18
N LEU A 383 -12.71 -5.96 13.09
CA LEU A 383 -11.36 -5.54 12.74
C LEU A 383 -10.68 -6.54 11.81
N VAL A 384 -10.76 -7.83 12.15
CA VAL A 384 -10.18 -8.88 11.33
C VAL A 384 -10.83 -8.92 9.94
N ALA A 385 -12.14 -8.78 9.85
CA ALA A 385 -12.84 -8.69 8.56
C ALA A 385 -12.39 -7.47 7.75
N GLY A 386 -12.22 -6.31 8.39
CA GLY A 386 -11.70 -5.10 7.75
C GLY A 386 -10.25 -5.26 7.29
N LEU A 387 -9.41 -5.96 8.05
CA LEU A 387 -8.03 -6.28 7.65
C LEU A 387 -7.98 -7.27 6.48
N GLU A 388 -8.86 -8.28 6.49
CA GLU A 388 -9.01 -9.25 5.39
C GLU A 388 -9.47 -8.57 4.10
N GLU A 389 -10.45 -7.66 4.18
CA GLU A 389 -10.90 -6.86 3.02
C GLU A 389 -9.78 -5.96 2.49
N ARG A 390 -8.96 -5.40 3.39
CA ARG A 390 -7.85 -4.51 3.03
C ARG A 390 -6.69 -5.23 2.36
N TRP A 391 -6.40 -6.44 2.78
CA TRP A 391 -5.29 -7.23 2.28
C TRP A 391 -5.75 -7.94 1.01
N THR A 392 -5.47 -7.34 -0.14
CA THR A 392 -5.93 -7.80 -1.47
C THR A 392 -4.91 -8.70 -2.20
N TRP A 393 -3.96 -9.29 -1.48
CA TRP A 393 -2.88 -10.10 -2.08
C TRP A 393 -3.30 -11.56 -2.31
N ARG A 394 -2.57 -12.28 -3.18
CA ARG A 394 -2.93 -13.64 -3.61
C ARG A 394 -3.05 -14.64 -2.45
N ASP A 395 -2.35 -14.38 -1.35
CA ASP A 395 -2.23 -15.27 -0.20
C ASP A 395 -2.71 -14.58 1.08
N THR A 396 -3.78 -13.78 0.99
CA THR A 396 -4.38 -13.15 2.17
C THR A 396 -4.73 -14.20 3.22
N PRO A 397 -4.17 -14.10 4.43
CA PRO A 397 -4.51 -15.03 5.51
C PRO A 397 -6.01 -14.96 5.81
N SER A 398 -6.62 -16.09 6.10
CA SER A 398 -8.01 -16.12 6.56
C SER A 398 -8.16 -15.27 7.84
N ALA A 399 -9.35 -14.74 8.07
CA ALA A 399 -9.71 -14.04 9.30
C ALA A 399 -9.13 -14.68 10.59
N GLU A 400 -9.29 -15.99 10.76
CA GLU A 400 -8.76 -16.75 11.90
C GLU A 400 -7.24 -16.68 12.02
N ARG A 401 -6.54 -16.77 10.88
CA ARG A 401 -5.08 -16.64 10.83
C ARG A 401 -4.65 -15.22 11.15
N ILE A 402 -5.35 -14.19 10.66
CA ILE A 402 -5.08 -12.79 11.01
C ILE A 402 -5.19 -12.59 12.53
N ALA A 403 -6.28 -13.04 13.13
CA ALA A 403 -6.49 -12.96 14.58
C ALA A 403 -5.37 -13.64 15.35
N HIS A 404 -4.99 -14.86 14.92
CA HIS A 404 -3.88 -15.60 15.53
C HIS A 404 -2.55 -14.86 15.42
N LEU A 405 -2.22 -14.28 14.26
CA LEU A 405 -0.99 -13.51 14.06
C LEU A 405 -0.91 -12.26 14.95
N ILE A 406 -2.05 -11.61 15.22
CA ILE A 406 -2.12 -10.47 16.15
C ILE A 406 -1.95 -10.95 17.59
N GLU A 407 -2.61 -12.05 17.97
CA GLU A 407 -2.55 -12.64 19.31
C GLU A 407 -1.15 -13.17 19.65
N THR A 408 -0.43 -13.77 18.69
CA THR A 408 0.95 -14.22 18.87
C THR A 408 1.98 -13.10 18.80
N GLY A 409 1.55 -11.88 18.40
CA GLY A 409 2.43 -10.72 18.26
C GLY A 409 3.30 -10.74 16.99
N GLU A 410 3.07 -11.68 16.06
CA GLU A 410 3.71 -11.67 14.74
C GLU A 410 3.32 -10.41 13.94
N LEU A 411 2.08 -9.93 14.13
CA LEU A 411 1.62 -8.64 13.64
C LEU A 411 1.51 -7.63 14.79
N GLY A 412 2.44 -6.68 14.81
CA GLY A 412 2.44 -5.57 15.76
C GLY A 412 1.47 -4.46 15.34
N GLN A 413 0.96 -3.73 16.32
CA GLN A 413 0.20 -2.49 16.10
C GLN A 413 1.15 -1.34 15.78
N CYS A 414 0.88 -0.60 14.72
CA CYS A 414 1.46 0.70 14.40
C CYS A 414 0.39 1.77 14.65
N THR A 415 0.71 2.77 15.47
CA THR A 415 -0.22 3.85 15.80
C THR A 415 0.39 5.20 15.45
N VAL A 416 -0.38 6.02 14.75
CA VAL A 416 -0.04 7.39 14.39
C VAL A 416 -1.15 8.31 14.89
N GLU A 417 -0.83 9.19 15.82
CA GLU A 417 -1.75 10.21 16.33
C GLU A 417 -1.91 11.35 15.33
N LEU A 418 -3.14 11.84 15.19
CA LEU A 418 -3.51 12.96 14.34
C LEU A 418 -3.67 14.23 15.17
N GLU A 419 -2.65 15.10 15.19
CA GLU A 419 -2.74 16.40 15.87
C GLU A 419 -3.19 17.49 14.89
N SER A 420 -4.41 18.00 15.06
CA SER A 420 -5.00 19.08 14.24
C SER A 420 -5.07 20.45 14.93
N LYS A 421 -4.78 20.52 16.23
CA LYS A 421 -4.98 21.72 17.04
C LYS A 421 -4.16 22.90 16.54
N GLY A 422 -4.85 24.02 16.23
CA GLY A 422 -4.20 25.24 15.76
C GLY A 422 -3.81 25.21 14.28
N LEU A 423 -4.24 24.19 13.52
CA LEU A 423 -3.96 24.03 12.09
C LEU A 423 -5.19 24.34 11.21
N GLU A 424 -6.24 24.91 11.78
CA GLU A 424 -7.50 25.19 11.11
C GLU A 424 -7.34 26.22 10.00
N GLU A 425 -6.61 27.31 10.27
CA GLU A 425 -6.33 28.37 9.28
C GLU A 425 -5.54 27.80 8.09
N ARG A 426 -4.51 26.99 8.36
CA ARG A 426 -3.72 26.33 7.31
C ARG A 426 -4.58 25.39 6.47
N SER A 427 -5.50 24.66 7.12
CA SER A 427 -6.44 23.77 6.43
C SER A 427 -7.37 24.56 5.49
N GLN A 428 -7.89 25.70 5.96
CA GLN A 428 -8.78 26.57 5.18
C GLN A 428 -8.05 27.24 4.01
N ALA A 429 -6.82 27.73 4.24
CA ALA A 429 -5.98 28.31 3.19
C ALA A 429 -5.72 27.30 2.07
N PHE A 430 -5.44 26.05 2.42
CA PHE A 430 -5.24 24.97 1.45
C PHE A 430 -6.51 24.70 0.61
N VAL A 431 -7.68 24.59 1.27
CA VAL A 431 -8.97 24.42 0.58
C VAL A 431 -9.22 25.58 -0.38
N GLY A 432 -9.02 26.82 0.07
CA GLY A 432 -9.19 28.03 -0.74
C GLY A 432 -8.32 28.04 -1.99
N ARG A 433 -7.07 27.56 -1.89
CA ARG A 433 -6.11 27.54 -3.00
C ARG A 433 -6.37 26.41 -3.99
N TYR A 434 -6.63 25.20 -3.51
CA TYR A 434 -6.60 23.99 -4.35
C TYR A 434 -7.98 23.37 -4.59
N LEU A 435 -8.89 23.40 -3.61
CA LEU A 435 -10.15 22.65 -3.65
C LEU A 435 -11.38 23.52 -3.97
N SER A 436 -11.23 24.84 -4.04
CA SER A 436 -12.30 25.77 -4.41
C SER A 436 -12.46 26.02 -5.91
N ARG A 437 -11.52 25.52 -6.74
CA ARG A 437 -11.60 25.63 -8.20
C ARG A 437 -12.63 24.61 -8.71
N LYS A 438 -13.85 25.08 -8.99
CA LYS A 438 -14.89 24.31 -9.67
C LYS A 438 -14.79 24.44 -11.17
#